data_AF-A0A402BWN5-F1
#
_entry.id   AF-A0A402BWN5-F1
#
_cell.length_a   1.000
_cell.length_b   1.000
_cell.length_c   1.000
_cell.angle_alpha   90.00
_cell.angle_beta   90.00
_cell.angle_gamma   90.00
#
_symmetry.space_group_name_H-M   'P 1'
#
loop_
_entity.id
_entity.type
_entity.pdbx_description
1 polymer ?
#
loop_
_entity_poly.entity_id
_entity_poly.type
_entity_poly.pdbx_seq_one_letter_code
_entity_poly.pdbx_strand_id
1 'polypeptide(L)'
;MNTETLQEFYQSLGFEEITVEDGYTAFFYEQSPEGMYALITDEDGAMPQTLKQRIIFAAYSPEGAFRWSTGFKNSYLLKECWLTAQTPEEKFAAVENLLKA
;
A
#
# COMPACT_ATOMS: atom_id res chain seq x y z
N MET A 1 -16.66 13.53 -16.47
CA MET A 1 -15.73 13.67 -15.33
C MET A 1 -15.51 12.26 -14.81
N ASN A 2 -14.37 11.63 -15.10
CA ASN A 2 -14.07 10.33 -14.53
C ASN A 2 -13.60 10.55 -13.10
N THR A 3 -14.49 10.29 -12.15
CA THR A 3 -14.09 10.12 -10.76
C THR A 3 -13.33 8.80 -10.71
N GLU A 4 -12.00 8.86 -10.74
CA GLU A 4 -11.14 7.68 -10.61
C GLU A 4 -11.54 6.97 -9.31
N THR A 5 -11.99 5.71 -9.42
CA THR A 5 -12.37 4.94 -8.24
C THR A 5 -11.13 4.54 -7.45
N LEU A 6 -11.32 4.23 -6.17
CA LEU A 6 -10.25 3.74 -5.30
C LEU A 6 -9.55 2.51 -5.90
N GLN A 7 -10.35 1.59 -6.41
CA GLN A 7 -9.87 0.38 -7.06
C GLN A 7 -9.02 0.70 -8.30
N GLU A 8 -9.51 1.53 -9.22
CA GLU A 8 -8.75 1.93 -10.41
C GLU A 8 -7.43 2.62 -10.06
N PHE A 9 -7.44 3.47 -9.03
CA PHE A 9 -6.24 4.16 -8.56
C PHE A 9 -5.16 3.17 -8.10
N TYR A 10 -5.53 2.21 -7.23
CA TYR A 10 -4.59 1.24 -6.67
C TYR A 10 -4.16 0.18 -7.70
N GLN A 11 -5.07 -0.27 -8.57
CA GLN A 11 -4.74 -1.16 -9.69
C GLN A 11 -3.75 -0.52 -10.66
N SER A 12 -3.86 0.79 -10.92
CA SER A 12 -2.88 1.51 -11.73
C SER A 12 -1.47 1.53 -11.11
N LEU A 13 -1.34 1.28 -9.81
CA LEU A 13 -0.06 1.20 -9.09
C LEU A 13 0.46 -0.23 -8.94
N GLY A 14 -0.30 -1.21 -9.45
CA GLY A 14 -0.02 -2.64 -9.36
C GLY A 14 -0.55 -3.32 -8.11
N PHE A 15 -1.41 -2.66 -7.34
CA PHE A 15 -2.05 -3.28 -6.18
C PHE A 15 -3.32 -4.03 -6.60
N GLU A 16 -3.62 -5.09 -5.87
CA GLU A 16 -4.81 -5.91 -6.05
C GLU A 16 -5.68 -5.85 -4.79
N GLU A 17 -6.99 -5.88 -4.97
CA GLU A 17 -7.90 -5.96 -3.83
C GLU A 17 -7.96 -7.41 -3.34
N ILE A 18 -7.64 -7.63 -2.06
CA ILE A 18 -7.73 -8.96 -1.45
C ILE A 18 -8.59 -8.92 -0.20
N THR A 19 -9.16 -10.07 0.14
CA THR A 19 -9.76 -10.30 1.46
C THR A 19 -8.68 -10.84 2.39
N VAL A 20 -8.41 -10.11 3.48
CA VAL A 20 -7.50 -10.54 4.54
C VAL A 20 -8.27 -11.36 5.59
N GLU A 21 -7.55 -11.95 6.54
CA GLU A 21 -8.16 -12.63 7.68
C GLU A 21 -9.15 -11.70 8.42
N ASP A 22 -10.18 -12.29 9.04
CA ASP A 22 -11.34 -11.60 9.63
C ASP A 22 -12.32 -10.93 8.64
N GLY A 23 -12.17 -11.17 7.33
CA GLY A 23 -13.13 -10.72 6.32
C GLY A 23 -13.01 -9.24 5.96
N TYR A 24 -11.94 -8.58 6.39
CA TYR A 24 -11.60 -7.24 5.93
C TYR A 24 -11.02 -7.28 4.52
N THR A 25 -11.18 -6.17 3.80
CA THR A 25 -10.59 -5.98 2.47
C THR A 25 -9.42 -5.02 2.57
N ALA A 26 -8.34 -5.31 1.85
CA ALA A 26 -7.16 -4.45 1.79
C ALA A 26 -6.59 -4.44 0.36
N PHE A 27 -5.83 -3.39 0.02
CA PHE A 27 -5.06 -3.40 -1.22
C PHE A 27 -3.70 -4.05 -0.96
N PHE A 28 -3.42 -5.12 -1.69
CA PHE A 28 -2.23 -5.93 -1.59
C PHE A 28 -1.28 -5.66 -2.73
N TYR A 29 0.01 -5.67 -2.43
CA TYR A 29 1.07 -5.63 -3.44
C TYR A 29 2.17 -6.61 -3.06
N GLU A 30 2.49 -7.52 -3.97
CA GLU A 30 3.61 -8.45 -3.82
C GLU A 30 4.86 -7.85 -4.48
N GLN A 31 5.96 -7.77 -3.72
CA GLN A 31 7.25 -7.31 -4.26
C GLN A 31 7.85 -8.37 -5.19
N SER A 32 7.84 -9.62 -4.73
CA SER A 32 8.21 -10.83 -5.47
C SER A 32 7.73 -12.06 -4.67
N PRO A 33 7.68 -13.27 -5.27
CA PRO A 33 7.22 -14.49 -4.59
C PRO A 33 8.01 -14.86 -3.32
N GLU A 34 9.26 -14.40 -3.23
CA GLU A 34 10.14 -14.59 -2.06
C GLU A 34 10.39 -13.27 -1.30
N GLY A 35 9.80 -12.17 -1.78
CA GLY A 35 9.99 -10.81 -1.28
C GLY A 35 8.95 -10.41 -0.24
N MET A 36 9.02 -9.16 0.20
CA MET A 36 8.00 -8.62 1.08
C MET A 36 6.69 -8.43 0.32
N TYR A 37 5.59 -8.37 1.04
CA TYR A 37 4.34 -7.85 0.50
C TYR A 37 3.86 -6.67 1.32
N ALA A 38 3.01 -5.85 0.73
CA ALA A 38 2.42 -4.71 1.38
C ALA A 38 0.90 -4.81 1.40
N LEU A 39 0.32 -4.29 2.47
CA LEU A 39 -1.10 -4.05 2.60
C LEU A 39 -1.35 -2.56 2.81
N ILE A 40 -2.36 -2.04 2.12
CA ILE A 40 -2.90 -0.70 2.34
C ILE A 40 -4.22 -0.80 3.06
N THR A 41 -4.28 -0.19 4.23
CA THR A 41 -5.48 -0.05 5.05
C THR A 41 -5.69 1.42 5.43
N ASP A 42 -6.80 1.74 6.06
CA ASP A 42 -6.97 2.95 6.83
C ASP A 42 -6.29 2.83 8.21
N GLU A 43 -6.50 3.84 9.06
CA GLU A 43 -5.96 3.91 10.42
C GLU A 43 -6.53 2.87 11.40
N ASP A 44 -7.71 2.32 11.10
CA ASP A 44 -8.37 1.27 11.88
C ASP A 44 -8.04 -0.15 11.35
N GLY A 45 -7.25 -0.25 10.27
CA GLY A 45 -6.90 -1.52 9.63
C GLY A 45 -7.94 -2.01 8.62
N ALA A 46 -8.93 -1.19 8.28
CA ALA A 46 -9.98 -1.50 7.31
C ALA A 46 -9.64 -0.98 5.90
N MET A 47 -10.49 -1.30 4.92
CA MET A 47 -10.31 -0.83 3.55
C MET A 47 -10.49 0.69 3.46
N PRO A 48 -9.57 1.42 2.80
CA PRO A 48 -9.75 2.83 2.55
C PRO A 48 -11.04 3.12 1.76
N GLN A 49 -11.95 3.92 2.33
CA GLN A 49 -13.17 4.48 1.71
C GLN A 49 -12.96 5.67 0.76
N THR A 50 -11.87 6.44 0.88
CA THR A 50 -11.56 7.57 -0.03
C THR A 50 -10.06 7.76 -0.26
N LEU A 51 -9.68 8.30 -1.42
CA LEU A 51 -8.27 8.63 -1.75
C LEU A 51 -7.71 9.80 -0.92
N LYS A 52 -8.56 10.57 -0.25
CA LYS A 52 -8.17 11.80 0.48
C LYS A 52 -7.96 11.61 1.98
N GLN A 53 -8.26 10.42 2.51
CA GLN A 53 -8.08 10.13 3.93
C GLN A 53 -6.70 9.56 4.20
N ARG A 54 -6.34 9.49 5.48
CA ARG A 54 -5.11 8.85 5.92
C ARG A 54 -5.13 7.35 5.59
N ILE A 55 -4.01 6.85 5.10
CA ILE A 55 -3.81 5.42 4.85
C ILE A 55 -2.57 4.93 5.57
N ILE A 56 -2.54 3.65 5.86
CA ILE A 56 -1.41 2.93 6.41
C ILE A 56 -0.89 1.99 5.34
N PHE A 57 0.40 2.10 5.05
CA PHE A 57 1.15 1.14 4.27
C PHE A 57 1.87 0.22 5.25
N ALA A 58 1.56 -1.06 5.26
CA ALA A 58 2.19 -2.05 6.13
C ALA A 58 2.92 -3.09 5.28
N ALA A 59 4.21 -3.28 5.54
CA ALA A 59 5.06 -4.27 4.89
C ALA A 59 5.24 -5.52 5.77
N TYR A 60 5.19 -6.67 5.14
CA TYR A 60 5.27 -7.98 5.76
C TYR A 60 6.28 -8.86 5.03
N SER A 61 6.86 -9.83 5.74
CA SER A 61 7.67 -10.90 5.14
C SER A 61 6.77 -11.84 4.32
N PRO A 62 7.33 -12.64 3.39
CA PRO A 62 6.53 -13.63 2.65
C PRO A 62 5.89 -14.70 3.57
N GLU A 63 6.43 -14.87 4.79
CA GLU A 63 5.88 -15.76 5.83
C GLU A 63 4.71 -15.12 6.61
N GLY A 64 4.33 -13.89 6.28
CA GLY A 64 3.28 -13.13 6.96
C GLY A 64 3.73 -12.38 8.22
N ALA A 65 5.03 -12.32 8.51
CA ALA A 65 5.54 -11.61 9.67
C ALA A 65 5.62 -10.10 9.41
N PHE A 66 5.05 -9.29 10.30
CA PHE A 66 5.14 -7.83 10.23
C PHE A 66 6.61 -7.35 10.20
N ARG A 67 6.93 -6.43 9.29
CA ARG A 67 8.26 -5.80 9.19
C ARG A 67 8.21 -4.35 9.68
N TRP A 68 7.40 -3.53 9.01
CA TRP A 68 7.26 -2.11 9.33
C TRP A 68 5.97 -1.56 8.71
N SER A 69 5.53 -0.41 9.17
CA SER A 69 4.44 0.33 8.54
C SER A 69 4.69 1.83 8.59
N THR A 70 4.10 2.55 7.64
CA THR A 70 4.12 4.02 7.59
C THR A 70 2.76 4.57 7.20
N GLY A 71 2.43 5.75 7.70
CA GLY A 71 1.16 6.41 7.42
C GLY A 71 1.32 7.53 6.38
N PHE A 72 0.50 7.52 5.34
CA PHE A 72 0.40 8.62 4.39
C PHE A 72 -0.85 9.45 4.67
N LYS A 73 -0.77 10.78 4.51
CA LYS A 73 -1.92 11.67 4.70
C LYS A 73 -3.05 11.39 3.71
N ASN A 74 -2.71 10.88 2.53
CA ASN A 74 -3.65 10.50 1.48
C ASN A 74 -2.98 9.54 0.48
N SER A 75 -3.79 8.86 -0.33
CA SER A 75 -3.33 7.90 -1.34
C SER A 75 -2.47 8.56 -2.43
N TYR A 76 -2.67 9.85 -2.70
CA TYR A 76 -1.88 10.58 -3.70
C TYR A 76 -0.42 10.72 -3.29
N LEU A 77 -0.12 10.98 -2.01
CA LEU A 77 1.26 11.03 -1.52
C LEU A 77 1.97 9.68 -1.64
N LEU A 78 1.24 8.58 -1.38
CA LEU A 78 1.77 7.24 -1.62
C LEU A 78 2.10 7.09 -3.11
N LYS A 79 1.18 7.45 -4.02
CA LYS A 79 1.42 7.38 -5.47
C LYS A 79 2.64 8.17 -5.90
N GLU A 80 2.80 9.40 -5.42
CA GLU A 80 3.96 10.23 -5.74
C GLU A 80 5.26 9.53 -5.33
N CYS A 81 5.33 8.99 -4.11
CA CYS A 81 6.49 8.22 -3.64
C CYS A 81 6.68 6.93 -4.45
N TRP A 82 5.60 6.18 -4.69
CA TRP A 82 5.61 4.89 -5.39
C TRP A 82 6.10 5.00 -6.84
N LEU A 83 5.85 6.13 -7.49
CA LEU A 83 6.24 6.39 -8.88
C LEU A 83 7.67 6.94 -9.02
N THR A 84 8.35 7.29 -7.92
CA THR A 84 9.78 7.66 -7.97
C THR A 84 10.70 6.46 -8.21
N ALA A 85 10.18 5.25 -8.03
CA ALA A 85 10.90 4.00 -8.15
C ALA A 85 10.33 3.12 -9.26
N GLN A 86 11.19 2.37 -9.95
CA GLN A 86 10.80 1.52 -11.08
C GLN A 86 10.57 0.08 -10.64
N THR A 87 11.46 -0.44 -9.79
CA THR A 87 11.36 -1.83 -9.31
C THR A 87 10.54 -1.95 -8.01
N PRO A 88 9.94 -3.11 -7.74
CA PRO A 88 9.24 -3.37 -6.48
C PRO A 88 10.13 -3.15 -5.24
N GLU A 89 11.39 -3.58 -5.30
CA GLU A 89 12.39 -3.37 -4.24
C GLU A 89 12.62 -1.88 -3.94
N GLU A 90 12.85 -1.09 -4.99
CA GLU A 90 13.06 0.35 -4.85
C GLU A 90 11.82 1.07 -4.33
N LYS A 91 10.61 0.60 -4.69
CA LYS A 91 9.34 1.16 -4.20
C LYS A 91 9.21 1.01 -2.68
N PHE A 92 9.49 -0.19 -2.15
CA PHE A 92 9.49 -0.42 -0.70
C PHE A 92 10.58 0.40 -0.02
N ALA A 93 11.78 0.47 -0.60
CA ALA A 93 12.87 1.29 -0.06
C ALA A 93 12.52 2.79 -0.05
N ALA A 94 11.86 3.29 -1.08
CA ALA A 94 11.39 4.68 -1.16
C ALA A 94 10.38 5.00 -0.04
N VAL A 95 9.41 4.10 0.18
CA VAL A 95 8.43 4.22 1.26
C VAL A 95 9.07 4.09 2.64
N GLU A 96 10.00 3.15 2.83
CA GLU A 96 10.73 2.97 4.09
C GLU A 96 11.59 4.19 4.42
N ASN A 97 12.21 4.83 3.42
CA ASN A 97 13.02 6.03 3.65
C ASN A 97 12.20 7.21 4.20
N LEU A 98 10.89 7.26 3.95
CA LEU A 98 10.01 8.27 4.57
C LEU A 98 9.84 8.07 6.07
N LEU A 99 10.11 6.88 6.62
CA LEU A 99 10.12 6.66 8.08
C LEU A 99 11.33 7.31 8.75
N LYS A 100 12.39 7.55 8.00
CA LYS A 100 13.68 8.05 8.50
C LYS A 100 13.85 9.55 8.30
N ALA A 101 12.94 10.20 7.57
CA ALA A 101 12.92 11.62 7.26
C ALA A 101 12.12 12.42 8.29
#